data_AF-A0A5F9D3E8-F1
#
_entry.id   AF-A0A5F9D3E8-F1
#
_cell.length_a   1.000
_cell.length_b   1.000
_cell.length_c   1.000
_cell.angle_alpha   90.00
_cell.angle_beta   90.00
_cell.angle_gamma   90.00
#
_symmetry.space_group_name_H-M   'P 1'
#
loop_
_entity.id
_entity.type
_entity.pdbx_description
1 polymer ?
#
loop_
_entity_poly.entity_id
_entity_poly.type
_entity_poly.pdbx_seq_one_letter_code
_entity_poly.pdbx_strand_id
1 'polypeptide(L)'
;MSPKRKLSCLWTLGLYLVTTESLKVPSITDPHFIDECVKTHNEWRGKVSPPAADMKFMIWEEGLAKIAKGWADTCQFKHNTCLQMPFDCSEDYQFIGENIWLGLLKIFSPRDAIVAWYNETEFYDYDTLSCSKVCGHYTQVVWASSYKVGCAIKICPNLGEASTSIFICNYEPAGNYPNMPPYQKGASCSLCDKKEKCVKHLCQMQETVPPETTPTTTTRKTKMSTKMTTTTTTTTTTTTTTTTTTTTTTTTPRTTKKKITLICMYQNISVFISIFILLETKLSIVFY
;
A
#
# COMPACT_ATOMS: atom_id res chain seq x y z
N MET A 1 -72.39 27.07 12.71
CA MET A 1 -71.03 27.36 12.19
C MET A 1 -70.02 26.83 13.20
N SER A 2 -69.21 25.85 12.79
CA SER A 2 -68.23 25.13 13.62
C SER A 2 -66.86 25.83 13.57
N PRO A 3 -66.16 26.10 14.69
CA PRO A 3 -64.78 26.54 14.66
C PRO A 3 -63.85 25.33 14.59
N LYS A 4 -63.12 25.24 13.47
CA LYS A 4 -62.14 24.20 13.14
C LYS A 4 -61.02 24.15 14.19
N ARG A 5 -60.79 22.96 14.76
CA ARG A 5 -59.58 22.62 15.52
C ARG A 5 -58.35 22.85 14.61
N LYS A 6 -57.49 23.81 14.95
CA LYS A 6 -56.15 23.92 14.36
C LYS A 6 -55.28 22.85 15.02
N LEU A 7 -55.15 21.72 14.33
CA LEU A 7 -54.16 20.70 14.65
C LEU A 7 -52.78 21.30 14.32
N SER A 8 -52.09 21.79 15.34
CA SER A 8 -50.71 22.29 15.23
C SER A 8 -49.79 21.08 15.04
N CYS A 9 -49.61 20.65 13.80
CA CYS A 9 -48.42 19.91 13.39
C CYS A 9 -47.25 20.89 13.45
N LEU A 10 -46.77 21.16 14.67
CA LEU A 10 -45.38 21.55 14.88
C LEU A 10 -44.57 20.34 14.45
N TRP A 11 -44.21 20.35 13.18
CA TRP A 11 -43.17 19.53 12.61
C TRP A 11 -41.99 19.55 13.56
N THR A 12 -41.80 18.44 14.26
CA THR A 12 -40.49 18.02 14.73
C THR A 12 -39.61 17.91 13.49
N LEU A 13 -39.05 19.04 13.05
CA LEU A 13 -37.75 19.10 12.42
C LEU A 13 -36.75 18.69 13.50
N GLY A 14 -36.84 17.43 13.93
CA GLY A 14 -35.70 16.71 14.43
C GLY A 14 -34.72 16.77 13.28
N LEU A 15 -33.70 17.61 13.45
CA LEU A 15 -32.49 17.56 12.66
C LEU A 15 -32.04 16.11 12.74
N TYR A 16 -32.44 15.30 11.76
CA TYR A 16 -31.87 14.00 11.54
C TYR A 16 -30.47 14.34 11.05
N LEU A 17 -29.57 14.56 12.00
CA LEU A 17 -28.15 14.44 11.79
C LEU A 17 -27.98 12.99 11.37
N VAL A 18 -28.17 12.72 10.07
CA VAL A 18 -27.57 11.56 9.44
C VAL A 18 -26.09 11.79 9.68
N THR A 19 -25.57 11.21 10.75
CA THR A 19 -24.14 11.07 10.96
C THR A 19 -23.68 10.19 9.82
N THR A 20 -23.31 10.80 8.70
CA THR A 20 -22.55 10.11 7.67
C THR A 20 -21.23 9.75 8.35
N GLU A 21 -21.11 8.53 8.85
CA GLU A 21 -19.84 8.01 9.31
C GLU A 21 -18.87 8.17 8.15
N SER A 22 -17.90 9.07 8.30
CA SER A 22 -16.85 9.24 7.33
C SER A 22 -16.02 7.96 7.37
N LEU A 23 -15.95 7.25 6.23
CA LEU A 23 -15.09 6.08 6.11
C LEU A 23 -13.65 6.48 6.45
N LYS A 24 -13.12 5.94 7.55
CA LYS A 24 -11.81 6.29 8.05
C LYS A 24 -10.76 5.37 7.45
N VAL A 25 -9.79 5.96 6.75
CA VAL A 25 -8.61 5.27 6.26
C VAL A 25 -7.61 5.11 7.41
N PRO A 26 -7.14 3.88 7.73
CA PRO A 26 -6.15 3.69 8.79
C PRO A 26 -4.82 4.36 8.46
N SER A 27 -4.12 4.87 9.48
CA SER A 27 -2.78 5.42 9.35
C SER A 27 -1.74 4.29 9.26
N ILE A 28 -0.62 4.53 8.57
CA ILE A 28 0.53 3.60 8.58
C ILE A 28 1.19 3.44 9.96
N THR A 29 0.83 4.30 10.91
CA THR A 29 1.28 4.25 12.32
C THR A 29 0.20 3.72 13.26
N ASP A 30 -0.97 3.33 12.75
CA ASP A 30 -2.05 2.76 13.55
C ASP A 30 -1.67 1.35 14.03
N PRO A 31 -1.57 1.10 15.35
CA PRO A 31 -1.14 -0.21 15.87
C PRO A 31 -2.04 -1.38 15.45
N HIS A 32 -3.35 -1.15 15.30
CA HIS A 32 -4.28 -2.20 14.87
C HIS A 32 -4.08 -2.55 13.39
N PHE A 33 -3.85 -1.54 12.55
CA PHE A 33 -3.53 -1.74 11.14
C PHE A 33 -2.21 -2.51 10.97
N ILE A 34 -1.18 -2.11 11.72
CA ILE A 34 0.13 -2.78 11.73
C ILE A 34 -0.01 -4.24 12.19
N ASP A 35 -0.70 -4.49 13.31
CA ASP A 35 -0.90 -5.83 13.85
C ASP A 35 -1.63 -6.72 12.83
N GLU A 36 -2.75 -6.27 12.25
CA GLU A 36 -3.51 -7.06 11.29
C GLU A 36 -2.71 -7.37 10.02
N CYS A 37 -1.90 -6.43 9.53
CA CYS A 37 -0.96 -6.69 8.42
C CYS A 37 0.03 -7.80 8.78
N VAL A 38 0.79 -7.63 9.87
CA VAL A 38 1.87 -8.56 10.25
C VAL A 38 1.32 -9.93 10.64
N LYS A 39 0.27 -9.96 11.47
CA LYS A 39 -0.36 -11.16 11.97
C LYS A 39 -0.97 -11.99 10.84
N THR A 40 -1.65 -11.34 9.88
CA THR A 40 -2.25 -12.08 8.75
C THR A 40 -1.18 -12.67 7.83
N HIS A 41 -0.11 -11.93 7.52
CA HIS A 41 1.01 -12.49 6.76
C HIS A 41 1.61 -13.71 7.46
N ASN A 42 1.97 -13.57 8.75
CA ASN A 42 2.58 -14.65 9.51
C ASN A 42 1.64 -15.86 9.69
N GLU A 43 0.34 -15.64 9.85
CA GLU A 43 -0.64 -16.73 9.90
C GLU A 43 -0.58 -17.59 8.63
N TRP A 44 -0.59 -16.98 7.46
CA TRP A 44 -0.61 -17.71 6.19
C TRP A 44 0.75 -18.28 5.81
N ARG A 45 1.84 -17.58 6.11
CA ARG A 45 3.21 -18.10 5.98
C ARG A 45 3.42 -19.37 6.80
N GLY A 46 2.83 -19.45 7.99
CA GLY A 46 2.92 -20.63 8.86
C GLY A 46 1.98 -21.79 8.46
N LYS A 47 1.10 -21.59 7.48
CA LYS A 47 0.07 -22.56 7.04
C LYS A 47 0.26 -23.06 5.60
N VAL A 48 1.39 -22.73 4.97
CA VAL A 48 1.67 -23.13 3.58
C VAL A 48 1.68 -24.64 3.41
N SER A 49 1.25 -25.08 2.23
CA SER A 49 1.34 -26.47 1.77
C SER A 49 1.99 -26.48 0.39
N PRO A 50 3.09 -27.22 0.18
CA PRO A 50 3.77 -28.06 1.16
C PRO A 50 4.46 -27.25 2.29
N PRO A 51 4.81 -27.87 3.44
CA PRO A 51 5.44 -27.16 4.54
C PRO A 51 6.80 -26.54 4.12
N ALA A 52 7.10 -25.36 4.68
CA ALA A 52 8.32 -24.61 4.41
C ALA A 52 9.37 -24.80 5.50
N ALA A 53 10.58 -25.18 5.11
CA ALA A 53 11.70 -25.42 6.00
C ALA A 53 12.36 -24.14 6.54
N ASP A 54 12.27 -23.04 5.78
CA ASP A 54 13.08 -21.82 5.92
C ASP A 54 12.25 -20.52 6.06
N MET A 55 10.93 -20.63 6.25
CA MET A 55 10.02 -19.49 6.26
C MET A 55 10.32 -18.51 7.40
N LYS A 56 10.82 -17.30 7.08
CA LYS A 56 11.12 -16.28 8.10
C LYS A 56 9.85 -15.68 8.70
N PHE A 57 9.90 -15.36 9.99
CA PHE A 57 8.89 -14.54 10.65
C PHE A 57 8.94 -13.11 10.11
N MET A 58 7.79 -12.60 9.68
CA MET A 58 7.67 -11.27 9.09
C MET A 58 7.41 -10.22 10.17
N ILE A 59 8.09 -9.07 10.08
CA ILE A 59 7.94 -7.93 10.99
C ILE A 59 7.53 -6.67 10.22
N TRP A 60 6.98 -5.70 10.94
CA TRP A 60 6.67 -4.39 10.37
C TRP A 60 7.94 -3.56 10.18
N GLU A 61 8.05 -2.87 9.05
CA GLU A 61 9.12 -1.94 8.74
C GLU A 61 8.54 -0.59 8.30
N GLU A 62 8.81 0.46 9.08
CA GLU A 62 8.23 1.79 8.85
C GLU A 62 8.70 2.41 7.52
N GLY A 63 9.95 2.16 7.11
CA GLY A 63 10.50 2.63 5.83
C GLY A 63 9.69 2.11 4.64
N LEU A 64 9.38 0.80 4.62
CA LEU A 64 8.54 0.19 3.59
C LEU A 64 7.12 0.77 3.59
N ALA A 65 6.55 1.04 4.76
CA ALA A 65 5.20 1.62 4.85
C ALA A 65 5.15 3.06 4.30
N LYS A 66 6.23 3.84 4.46
CA LYS A 66 6.37 5.17 3.86
C LYS A 66 6.46 5.09 2.33
N ILE A 67 7.20 4.12 1.80
CA ILE A 67 7.30 3.89 0.35
C ILE A 67 5.93 3.50 -0.21
N ALA A 68 5.25 2.53 0.40
CA ALA A 68 3.91 2.10 0.01
C ALA A 68 2.91 3.26 0.04
N LYS A 69 2.96 4.09 1.11
CA LYS A 69 2.10 5.28 1.23
C LYS A 69 2.39 6.29 0.12
N GLY A 70 3.66 6.58 -0.14
CA GLY A 70 4.07 7.52 -1.18
C GLY A 70 3.56 7.10 -2.56
N TRP A 71 3.59 5.80 -2.87
CA TRP A 71 3.05 5.28 -4.13
C TRP A 71 1.51 5.28 -4.16
N ALA A 72 0.86 4.85 -3.07
CA ALA A 72 -0.60 4.86 -2.94
C ALA A 72 -1.19 6.27 -3.10
N ASP A 73 -0.48 7.31 -2.63
CA ASP A 73 -0.88 8.71 -2.79
C ASP A 73 -0.93 9.17 -4.26
N THR A 74 -0.28 8.46 -5.18
CA THR A 74 -0.36 8.74 -6.63
C THR A 74 -1.63 8.21 -7.29
N CYS A 75 -2.36 7.33 -6.60
CA CYS A 75 -3.59 6.70 -7.09
C CYS A 75 -3.46 6.07 -8.49
N GLN A 76 -2.40 5.28 -8.67
CA GLN A 76 -2.14 4.50 -9.88
C GLN A 76 -2.22 3.00 -9.58
N PHE A 77 -3.08 2.28 -10.31
CA PHE A 77 -3.16 0.82 -10.22
C PHE A 77 -2.11 0.15 -11.11
N LYS A 78 -0.84 0.35 -10.76
CA LYS A 78 0.34 -0.26 -11.39
C LYS A 78 1.49 -0.29 -10.39
N HIS A 79 2.48 -1.12 -10.64
CA HIS A 79 3.64 -1.20 -9.76
C HIS A 79 4.47 0.07 -9.70
N ASN A 80 5.06 0.34 -8.53
CA ASN A 80 5.97 1.46 -8.34
C ASN A 80 7.18 1.34 -9.26
N THR A 81 7.49 2.41 -9.99
CA THR A 81 8.53 2.39 -11.04
C THR A 81 9.94 2.26 -10.46
N CYS A 82 10.17 2.66 -9.21
CA CYS A 82 11.49 2.55 -8.58
C CYS A 82 11.84 1.12 -8.16
N LEU A 83 10.90 0.16 -8.22
CA LEU A 83 11.17 -1.22 -7.80
C LEU A 83 12.08 -1.97 -8.79
N GLN A 84 12.31 -1.41 -9.98
CA GLN A 84 13.06 -2.05 -11.06
C GLN A 84 14.57 -1.97 -10.88
N MET A 85 15.05 -0.96 -10.15
CA MET A 85 16.48 -0.67 -10.00
C MET A 85 16.92 -0.82 -8.56
N PRO A 86 18.14 -1.34 -8.31
CA PRO A 86 18.61 -1.52 -6.95
C PRO A 86 18.74 -0.17 -6.23
N PHE A 87 18.29 -0.09 -4.99
CA PHE A 87 18.36 1.09 -4.12
C PHE A 87 17.61 2.33 -4.62
N ASP A 88 16.74 2.20 -5.63
CA ASP A 88 16.08 3.35 -6.27
C ASP A 88 14.87 3.88 -5.47
N CYS A 89 14.12 2.98 -4.82
CA CYS A 89 13.05 3.39 -3.91
C CYS A 89 13.57 3.88 -2.54
N SER A 90 14.75 3.43 -2.14
CA SER A 90 15.38 3.72 -0.85
C SER A 90 16.84 3.28 -0.87
N GLU A 91 17.72 4.09 -0.28
CA GLU A 91 19.14 3.74 -0.11
C GLU A 91 19.35 2.56 0.87
N ASP A 92 18.35 2.24 1.69
CA ASP A 92 18.43 1.20 2.73
C ASP A 92 18.06 -0.21 2.21
N TYR A 93 17.37 -0.30 1.07
CA TYR A 93 16.78 -1.54 0.56
C TYR A 93 17.22 -1.78 -0.88
N GLN A 94 17.89 -2.91 -1.13
CA GLN A 94 18.42 -3.18 -2.46
C GLN A 94 17.30 -3.42 -3.46
N PHE A 95 16.38 -4.34 -3.21
CA PHE A 95 15.22 -4.59 -4.09
C PHE A 95 14.00 -4.80 -3.24
N ILE A 96 12.92 -4.09 -3.56
CA ILE A 96 11.67 -4.12 -2.80
C ILE A 96 10.60 -4.88 -3.60
N GLY A 97 9.92 -5.83 -2.96
CA GLY A 97 8.73 -6.48 -3.51
C GLY A 97 7.48 -5.61 -3.32
N GLU A 98 6.43 -5.84 -4.11
CA GLU A 98 5.18 -5.09 -3.98
C GLU A 98 3.95 -5.94 -4.33
N ASN A 99 2.95 -5.91 -3.46
CA ASN A 99 1.59 -6.35 -3.78
C ASN A 99 0.64 -5.15 -3.76
N ILE A 100 -0.32 -5.15 -4.68
CA ILE A 100 -1.36 -4.12 -4.80
C ILE A 100 -2.73 -4.79 -4.77
N TRP A 101 -3.64 -4.21 -4.02
CA TRP A 101 -5.05 -4.57 -3.97
C TRP A 101 -5.89 -3.34 -4.31
N LEU A 102 -6.99 -3.55 -5.02
CA LEU A 102 -7.94 -2.51 -5.39
C LEU A 102 -9.36 -2.98 -5.07
N GLY A 103 -10.13 -2.14 -4.39
CA GLY A 103 -11.53 -2.42 -4.08
C GLY A 103 -12.19 -1.31 -3.29
N LEU A 104 -13.42 -1.51 -2.84
CA LEU A 104 -14.15 -0.49 -2.08
C LEU A 104 -13.69 -0.46 -0.63
N LEU A 105 -13.51 0.73 -0.05
CA LEU A 105 -13.09 0.88 1.35
C LEU A 105 -14.04 0.19 2.33
N LYS A 106 -15.34 0.14 2.04
CA LYS A 106 -16.36 -0.48 2.90
C LYS A 106 -16.19 -2.00 3.09
N ILE A 107 -15.50 -2.68 2.16
CA ILE A 107 -15.22 -4.12 2.22
C ILE A 107 -13.76 -4.39 2.57
N PHE A 108 -12.98 -3.35 2.83
CA PHE A 108 -11.56 -3.48 3.08
C PHE A 108 -11.31 -3.82 4.55
N SER A 109 -10.52 -4.86 4.77
CA SER A 109 -9.67 -5.00 5.93
C SER A 109 -8.27 -5.44 5.44
N PRO A 110 -7.18 -5.15 6.20
CA PRO A 110 -5.86 -5.68 5.85
C PRO A 110 -5.89 -7.20 5.71
N ARG A 111 -6.63 -7.88 6.60
CA ARG A 111 -6.80 -9.33 6.57
C ARG A 111 -7.40 -9.81 5.25
N ASP A 112 -8.53 -9.25 4.84
CA ASP A 112 -9.24 -9.70 3.64
C ASP A 112 -8.41 -9.46 2.37
N ALA A 113 -7.69 -8.34 2.28
CA ALA A 113 -6.79 -8.07 1.16
C ALA A 113 -5.62 -9.06 1.08
N ILE A 114 -4.98 -9.36 2.22
CA ILE A 114 -3.86 -10.32 2.28
C ILE A 114 -4.34 -11.75 2.03
N VAL A 115 -5.53 -12.12 2.54
CA VAL A 115 -6.17 -13.42 2.26
C VAL A 115 -6.48 -13.53 0.76
N ALA A 116 -6.98 -12.47 0.12
CA ALA A 116 -7.24 -12.47 -1.31
C ALA A 116 -5.95 -12.71 -2.13
N TRP A 117 -4.83 -12.10 -1.73
CA TRP A 117 -3.52 -12.39 -2.33
C TRP A 117 -3.08 -13.83 -2.08
N TYR A 118 -3.23 -14.35 -0.85
CA TYR A 118 -2.86 -15.72 -0.51
C TYR A 118 -3.68 -16.76 -1.29
N ASN A 119 -4.97 -16.52 -1.50
CA ASN A 119 -5.88 -17.44 -2.19
C ASN A 119 -5.51 -17.68 -3.66
N GLU A 120 -4.62 -16.87 -4.25
CA GLU A 120 -4.01 -17.21 -5.54
C GLU A 120 -3.23 -18.54 -5.51
N THR A 121 -2.95 -19.10 -4.33
CA THR A 121 -2.44 -20.47 -4.17
C THR A 121 -3.29 -21.52 -4.88
N GLU A 122 -4.58 -21.28 -5.10
CA GLU A 122 -5.47 -22.17 -5.87
C GLU A 122 -5.03 -22.32 -7.33
N PHE A 123 -4.26 -21.38 -7.85
CA PHE A 123 -3.78 -21.35 -9.23
C PHE A 123 -2.30 -21.69 -9.38
N TYR A 124 -1.59 -21.92 -8.26
CA TYR A 124 -0.16 -22.13 -8.21
C TYR A 124 0.18 -23.59 -7.88
N ASP A 125 0.99 -24.21 -8.72
CA ASP A 125 1.55 -25.54 -8.47
C ASP A 125 3.01 -25.39 -8.02
N TYR A 126 3.28 -25.79 -6.77
CA TYR A 126 4.61 -25.63 -6.16
C TYR A 126 5.67 -26.53 -6.79
N ASP A 127 5.33 -27.77 -7.16
CA ASP A 127 6.32 -28.73 -7.63
C ASP A 127 6.78 -28.41 -9.08
N THR A 128 5.91 -27.79 -9.88
CA THR A 128 6.20 -27.35 -11.26
C THR A 128 6.52 -25.87 -11.38
N LEU A 129 6.32 -25.09 -10.30
CA LEU A 129 6.38 -23.62 -10.27
C LEU A 129 5.45 -22.95 -11.30
N SER A 130 4.39 -23.65 -11.71
CA SER A 130 3.48 -23.16 -12.73
C SER A 130 2.33 -22.35 -12.11
N CYS A 131 1.87 -21.36 -12.87
CA CYS A 131 0.73 -20.52 -12.50
C CYS A 131 -0.29 -20.54 -13.63
N SER A 132 -1.52 -20.95 -13.30
CA SER A 132 -2.62 -21.01 -14.28
C SER A 132 -3.35 -19.68 -14.49
N LYS A 133 -3.16 -18.72 -13.57
CA LYS A 133 -3.76 -17.36 -13.64
C LYS A 133 -2.78 -16.30 -13.12
N VAL A 134 -3.10 -15.68 -11.99
CA VAL A 134 -2.24 -14.73 -11.26
C VAL A 134 -1.85 -15.43 -9.97
N CYS A 135 -0.54 -15.46 -9.68
CA CYS A 135 0.01 -16.10 -8.49
C CYS A 135 1.08 -15.25 -7.79
N GLY A 136 1.44 -14.11 -8.39
CA GLY A 136 2.55 -13.27 -7.94
C GLY A 136 2.28 -12.67 -6.56
N HIS A 137 1.02 -12.42 -6.20
CA HIS A 137 0.69 -11.91 -4.89
C HIS A 137 0.84 -13.00 -3.84
N TYR A 138 0.34 -14.22 -4.12
CA TYR A 138 0.56 -15.37 -3.25
C TYR A 138 2.04 -15.63 -3.02
N THR A 139 2.83 -15.78 -4.08
CA THR A 139 4.26 -16.13 -3.96
C THR A 139 5.03 -15.08 -3.17
N GLN A 140 4.67 -13.79 -3.28
CA GLN A 140 5.28 -12.73 -2.47
C GLN A 140 4.86 -12.80 -0.99
N VAL A 141 3.58 -13.06 -0.68
CA VAL A 141 3.11 -13.23 0.72
C VAL A 141 3.88 -14.35 1.42
N VAL A 142 4.13 -15.45 0.69
CA VAL A 142 4.82 -16.64 1.21
C VAL A 142 6.30 -16.70 0.84
N TRP A 143 6.92 -15.58 0.43
CA TRP A 143 8.33 -15.59 0.08
C TRP A 143 9.19 -15.71 1.34
N ALA A 144 9.89 -16.84 1.51
CA ALA A 144 10.56 -17.21 2.76
C ALA A 144 11.53 -16.14 3.24
N SER A 145 12.34 -15.57 2.34
CA SER A 145 13.34 -14.57 2.69
C SER A 145 12.75 -13.18 2.97
N SER A 146 11.55 -12.85 2.48
CA SER A 146 10.91 -11.56 2.73
C SER A 146 10.39 -11.51 4.17
N TYR A 147 11.18 -10.90 5.06
CA TYR A 147 10.91 -10.88 6.50
C TYR A 147 10.49 -9.50 7.03
N LYS A 148 10.51 -8.47 6.18
CA LYS A 148 10.00 -7.13 6.50
C LYS A 148 8.84 -6.78 5.58
N VAL A 149 7.81 -6.15 6.14
CA VAL A 149 6.67 -5.64 5.37
C VAL A 149 6.26 -4.26 5.87
N GLY A 150 5.83 -3.40 4.96
CA GLY A 150 5.18 -2.14 5.30
C GLY A 150 4.09 -1.83 4.29
N CYS A 151 2.92 -1.44 4.78
CA CYS A 151 1.73 -1.28 3.97
C CYS A 151 1.08 0.10 4.13
N ALA A 152 0.27 0.48 3.14
CA ALA A 152 -0.54 1.69 3.18
C ALA A 152 -1.82 1.51 2.36
N ILE A 153 -2.87 2.25 2.71
CA ILE A 153 -4.11 2.32 1.94
C ILE A 153 -4.47 3.79 1.65
N LYS A 154 -5.04 4.02 0.47
CA LYS A 154 -5.51 5.33 0.01
C LYS A 154 -6.82 5.22 -0.76
N ILE A 155 -7.78 6.12 -0.48
CA ILE A 155 -8.97 6.30 -1.33
C ILE A 155 -8.56 7.03 -2.61
N CYS A 156 -8.90 6.45 -3.75
CA CYS A 156 -8.56 6.89 -5.10
C CYS A 156 -9.81 6.90 -5.99
N PRO A 157 -10.62 7.98 -5.96
CA PRO A 157 -11.86 8.07 -6.74
C PRO A 157 -11.64 8.01 -8.26
N ASN A 158 -10.43 8.32 -8.74
CA ASN A 158 -10.07 8.21 -10.16
C ASN A 158 -9.93 6.76 -10.64
N LEU A 159 -9.87 5.79 -9.73
CA LEU A 159 -9.76 4.36 -10.06
C LEU A 159 -11.10 3.63 -10.04
N GLY A 160 -12.22 4.32 -9.78
CA GLY A 160 -13.55 3.72 -9.80
C GLY A 160 -14.63 4.56 -9.12
N GLU A 161 -15.38 3.95 -8.21
CA GLU A 161 -16.39 4.63 -7.39
C GLU A 161 -15.74 5.57 -6.35
N ALA A 162 -16.53 6.45 -5.74
CA ALA A 162 -16.03 7.47 -4.81
C ALA A 162 -15.22 6.93 -3.61
N SER A 163 -15.44 5.67 -3.22
CA SER A 163 -14.71 4.98 -2.14
C SER A 163 -13.74 3.91 -2.62
N THR A 164 -13.45 3.83 -3.93
CA THR A 164 -12.41 2.92 -4.45
C THR A 164 -11.09 3.25 -3.76
N SER A 165 -10.41 2.24 -3.26
CA SER A 165 -9.18 2.36 -2.48
C SER A 165 -8.13 1.39 -2.97
N ILE A 166 -6.89 1.86 -2.98
CA ILE A 166 -5.70 1.07 -3.28
C ILE A 166 -4.99 0.73 -1.97
N PHE A 167 -4.70 -0.54 -1.75
CA PHE A 167 -3.91 -1.04 -0.63
C PHE A 167 -2.62 -1.65 -1.17
N ILE A 168 -1.49 -1.20 -0.65
CA ILE A 168 -0.16 -1.55 -1.14
C ILE A 168 0.66 -2.07 0.03
N CYS A 169 1.35 -3.19 -0.15
CA CYS A 169 2.36 -3.68 0.78
C CYS A 169 3.69 -3.82 0.04
N ASN A 170 4.75 -3.26 0.62
CA ASN A 170 6.12 -3.45 0.17
C ASN A 170 6.86 -4.46 1.06
N TYR A 171 7.74 -5.26 0.47
CA TYR A 171 8.42 -6.39 1.13
C TYR A 171 9.94 -6.29 0.96
N GLU A 172 10.68 -6.59 2.03
CA GLU A 172 12.15 -6.63 1.98
C GLU A 172 12.70 -7.92 2.63
N PRO A 173 13.68 -8.57 1.96
CA PRO A 173 14.06 -8.41 0.55
C PRO A 173 12.90 -8.72 -0.40
N ALA A 174 12.98 -8.22 -1.64
CA ALA A 174 12.06 -8.60 -2.70
C ALA A 174 11.94 -10.13 -2.87
N GLY A 175 10.75 -10.58 -3.22
CA GLY A 175 10.50 -11.95 -3.64
C GLY A 175 10.33 -12.08 -5.15
N ASN A 176 9.64 -13.15 -5.56
CA ASN A 176 9.22 -13.42 -6.93
C ASN A 176 10.37 -13.48 -7.94
N TYR A 177 11.53 -13.99 -7.53
CA TYR A 177 12.62 -14.24 -8.45
C TYR A 177 12.24 -15.32 -9.49
N PRO A 178 12.50 -15.09 -10.79
CA PRO A 178 12.12 -16.04 -11.83
C PRO A 178 12.71 -17.43 -11.61
N ASN A 179 11.90 -18.46 -11.83
CA ASN A 179 12.28 -19.88 -11.70
C ASN A 179 12.76 -20.31 -10.31
N MET A 180 12.42 -19.55 -9.26
CA MET A 180 12.72 -19.89 -7.87
C MET A 180 11.41 -20.18 -7.12
N PRO A 181 11.35 -21.23 -6.29
CA PRO A 181 10.21 -21.44 -5.40
C PRO A 181 10.16 -20.33 -4.33
N PRO A 182 8.96 -20.01 -3.81
CA PRO A 182 8.83 -18.98 -2.79
C PRO A 182 9.49 -19.35 -1.46
N TYR A 183 9.68 -20.64 -1.18
CA TYR A 183 10.30 -21.15 0.04
C TYR A 183 10.91 -22.52 -0.25
N GLN A 184 11.72 -23.07 0.65
CA GLN A 184 12.24 -24.42 0.53
C GLN A 184 11.29 -25.45 1.16
N LYS A 185 10.81 -26.42 0.36
CA LYS A 185 9.97 -27.52 0.83
C LYS A 185 10.69 -28.38 1.87
N GLY A 186 10.07 -28.61 3.01
CA GLY A 186 10.60 -29.47 4.07
C GLY A 186 9.86 -29.31 5.39
N ALA A 187 10.20 -30.11 6.40
CA ALA A 187 9.60 -30.00 7.72
C ALA A 187 9.74 -28.56 8.26
N SER A 188 8.66 -28.00 8.81
CA SER A 188 8.66 -26.62 9.27
C SER A 188 9.85 -26.30 10.17
N CYS A 189 10.51 -25.19 9.88
CA CYS A 189 11.68 -24.70 10.63
C CYS A 189 12.95 -25.58 10.57
N SER A 190 13.01 -26.62 9.74
CA SER A 190 14.18 -27.51 9.67
C SER A 190 15.45 -26.83 9.12
N LEU A 191 15.30 -25.67 8.47
CA LEU A 191 16.37 -24.86 7.91
C LEU A 191 16.42 -23.44 8.51
N CYS A 192 15.85 -23.23 9.69
CA CYS A 192 16.07 -21.98 10.42
C CYS A 192 17.54 -21.84 10.86
N ASP A 193 18.00 -20.59 10.98
CA ASP A 193 19.34 -20.30 11.49
C ASP A 193 19.46 -20.68 12.97
N LYS A 194 20.69 -20.99 13.42
CA LYS A 194 20.95 -21.37 14.83
C LYS A 194 20.51 -20.33 15.86
N LYS A 195 20.37 -19.07 15.46
CA LYS A 195 19.95 -17.96 16.33
C LYS A 195 18.43 -17.75 16.35
N GLU A 196 17.69 -18.51 15.55
CA GLU A 196 16.24 -18.40 15.41
C GLU A 196 15.53 -19.48 16.23
N LYS A 197 14.29 -19.20 16.61
CA LYS A 197 13.36 -20.17 17.20
C LYS A 197 12.24 -20.44 16.22
N CYS A 198 11.75 -21.67 16.23
CA CYS A 198 10.54 -22.02 15.52
C CYS A 198 9.33 -21.53 16.32
N VAL A 199 8.61 -20.55 15.80
CA VAL A 199 7.39 -20.02 16.40
C VAL A 199 6.27 -20.09 15.37
N LYS A 200 5.23 -20.89 15.65
CA LYS A 200 4.10 -21.10 14.74
C LYS A 200 4.55 -21.45 13.31
N HIS A 201 5.52 -22.35 13.18
CA HIS A 201 6.11 -22.80 11.91
C HIS A 201 6.97 -21.75 11.17
N LEU A 202 7.38 -20.68 11.85
CA LEU A 202 8.21 -19.62 11.28
C LEU A 202 9.55 -19.51 12.02
N CYS A 203 10.60 -19.19 11.27
CA CYS A 203 11.94 -18.88 11.78
C CYS A 203 11.96 -17.45 12.34
N GLN A 204 11.92 -17.32 13.67
CA GLN A 204 11.90 -16.03 14.35
C GLN A 204 13.23 -15.77 15.07
N MET A 205 13.87 -14.63 14.78
CA MET A 205 15.05 -14.20 15.52
C MET A 205 14.76 -14.09 17.02
N GLN A 206 15.68 -14.59 17.86
CA GLN A 206 15.63 -14.31 19.29
C GLN A 206 15.99 -12.84 19.52
N GLU A 207 15.14 -12.09 20.20
CA GLU A 207 15.53 -10.78 20.73
C GLU A 207 16.74 -11.00 21.65
N THR A 208 17.89 -10.45 21.26
CA THR A 208 19.03 -10.37 22.16
C THR A 208 18.67 -9.37 23.23
N VAL A 209 18.24 -9.84 24.40
CA VAL A 209 18.22 -9.02 25.61
C VAL A 209 19.63 -8.45 25.77
N PRO A 210 19.85 -7.13 25.66
CA PRO A 210 21.17 -6.57 25.95
C PRO A 210 21.53 -6.94 27.39
N PRO A 211 22.76 -7.38 27.69
CA PRO A 211 23.16 -7.58 29.07
C PRO A 211 22.94 -6.27 29.83
N GLU A 212 22.14 -6.34 30.89
CA GLU A 212 21.82 -5.24 31.79
C GLU A 212 23.11 -4.53 32.21
N THR A 213 23.33 -3.32 31.69
CA THR A 213 24.47 -2.51 32.08
C THR A 213 24.20 -1.95 33.47
N THR A 214 24.71 -2.65 34.48
CA THR A 214 24.86 -2.16 35.85
C THR A 214 25.44 -0.73 35.83
N PRO A 215 24.83 0.26 36.51
CA PRO A 215 25.27 1.64 36.43
C PRO A 215 26.51 1.86 37.31
N THR A 216 27.70 1.83 36.70
CA THR A 216 28.93 2.30 37.37
C THR A 216 29.04 3.81 37.22
N THR A 217 28.72 4.53 38.29
CA THR A 217 28.95 5.98 38.44
C THR A 217 30.44 6.28 38.24
N THR A 218 30.79 6.98 37.15
CA THR A 218 32.13 7.58 37.01
C THR A 218 32.00 9.08 36.76
N THR A 219 32.44 9.83 37.75
CA THR A 219 32.48 11.29 37.84
C THR A 219 33.38 11.90 36.77
N ARG A 220 32.82 12.66 35.82
CA ARG A 220 33.59 13.41 34.83
C ARG A 220 34.00 14.79 35.41
N LYS A 221 35.29 14.97 35.68
CA LYS A 221 35.89 16.29 35.94
C LYS A 221 36.06 17.04 34.62
N THR A 222 35.52 18.25 34.57
CA THR A 222 35.66 19.22 33.48
C THR A 222 37.05 19.87 33.52
N LYS A 223 37.72 20.00 32.37
CA LYS A 223 38.80 20.99 32.20
C LYS A 223 38.74 21.61 30.80
N MET A 224 38.61 22.93 30.78
CA MET A 224 38.70 23.84 29.62
C MET A 224 40.11 23.85 29.03
N SER A 225 40.21 24.02 27.70
CA SER A 225 41.29 24.80 27.07
C SER A 225 40.89 25.34 25.69
N THR A 226 40.74 26.66 25.67
CA THR A 226 41.04 27.73 24.69
C THR A 226 41.50 27.42 23.24
N LYS A 227 40.67 27.90 22.30
CA LYS A 227 40.89 28.73 21.08
C LYS A 227 42.23 28.66 20.30
N MET A 228 42.12 28.49 18.96
CA MET A 228 42.81 29.38 18.02
C MET A 228 42.07 29.48 16.66
N THR A 229 42.02 30.71 16.16
CA THR A 229 41.34 31.18 14.95
C THR A 229 42.29 31.15 13.75
N THR A 230 41.84 30.66 12.60
CA THR A 230 42.47 31.00 11.30
C THR A 230 41.40 31.16 10.21
N THR A 231 41.43 32.34 9.61
CA THR A 231 40.69 32.85 8.46
C THR A 231 40.98 32.05 7.19
N THR A 232 39.96 31.76 6.36
CA THR A 232 40.20 31.47 4.94
C THR A 232 39.10 32.06 4.05
N THR A 233 39.61 32.89 3.16
CA THR A 233 39.10 33.64 2.02
C THR A 233 37.98 33.01 1.20
N THR A 234 36.95 33.82 0.95
CA THR A 234 35.90 33.64 -0.06
C THR A 234 36.45 33.93 -1.46
N THR A 235 36.35 32.96 -2.36
CA THR A 235 36.60 33.18 -3.79
C THR A 235 35.29 33.06 -4.56
N THR A 236 34.83 34.19 -5.06
CA THR A 236 33.69 34.35 -5.97
C THR A 236 34.09 33.83 -7.35
N THR A 237 33.35 32.86 -7.89
CA THR A 237 33.48 32.45 -9.29
C THR A 237 32.30 33.00 -10.09
N THR A 238 32.61 33.95 -10.96
CA THR A 238 31.73 34.59 -11.94
C THR A 238 31.41 33.60 -13.06
N THR A 239 30.15 33.27 -13.28
CA THR A 239 29.69 32.52 -14.46
C THR A 239 29.29 33.50 -15.55
N THR A 240 30.07 33.50 -16.64
CA THR A 240 29.82 34.27 -17.86
C THR A 240 28.60 33.74 -18.59
N THR A 241 27.66 34.63 -18.88
CA THR A 241 26.47 34.38 -19.71
C THR A 241 26.86 34.53 -21.18
N THR A 242 26.71 33.46 -21.97
CA THR A 242 26.85 33.52 -23.44
C THR A 242 25.46 33.55 -24.07
N THR A 243 25.15 34.70 -24.64
CA THR A 243 23.96 34.98 -25.44
C THR A 243 24.12 34.38 -26.82
N THR A 244 23.25 33.45 -27.21
CA THR A 244 23.11 33.02 -28.61
C THR A 244 21.80 33.55 -29.16
N THR A 245 21.93 34.50 -30.08
CA THR A 245 20.89 35.07 -30.93
C THR A 245 20.33 33.98 -31.85
N THR A 246 19.01 33.80 -31.89
CA THR A 246 18.34 33.11 -33.00
C THR A 246 17.17 33.95 -33.47
N THR A 247 17.20 34.19 -34.78
CA THR A 247 16.41 35.15 -35.54
C THR A 247 14.95 34.72 -35.67
N THR A 248 14.08 35.71 -35.52
CA THR A 248 12.63 35.70 -35.75
C THR A 248 12.29 35.44 -37.22
N THR A 249 11.33 34.54 -37.47
CA THR A 249 10.49 34.60 -38.68
C THR A 249 9.02 34.52 -38.29
N THR A 250 8.39 35.68 -38.42
CA THR A 250 6.98 35.98 -38.24
C THR A 250 6.15 35.33 -39.34
N THR A 251 5.14 34.52 -38.99
CA THR A 251 3.92 34.37 -39.80
C THR A 251 2.70 34.09 -38.92
N THR A 252 1.72 34.98 -38.97
CA THR A 252 0.29 34.78 -38.67
C THR A 252 -0.48 35.77 -39.55
N PRO A 253 -1.80 35.65 -39.80
CA PRO A 253 -2.76 34.62 -39.37
C PRO A 253 -3.65 34.09 -40.53
N ARG A 254 -4.34 32.94 -40.32
CA ARG A 254 -5.64 32.71 -40.99
C ARG A 254 -6.65 32.14 -40.00
N THR A 255 -7.65 32.96 -39.76
CA THR A 255 -8.86 32.71 -38.97
C THR A 255 -9.81 31.76 -39.70
N THR A 256 -10.36 30.78 -39.00
CA THR A 256 -11.71 30.30 -39.27
C THR A 256 -12.43 30.03 -37.94
N LYS A 257 -13.54 30.73 -37.77
CA LYS A 257 -14.43 30.70 -36.61
C LYS A 257 -15.10 29.32 -36.52
N LYS A 258 -15.02 28.66 -35.36
CA LYS A 258 -16.04 27.69 -34.95
C LYS A 258 -16.78 28.24 -33.74
N LYS A 259 -18.08 28.45 -33.95
CA LYS A 259 -19.05 28.98 -32.98
C LYS A 259 -19.13 28.07 -31.75
N ILE A 260 -18.92 28.67 -30.59
CA ILE A 260 -19.49 28.21 -29.32
C ILE A 260 -20.99 28.54 -29.37
N THR A 261 -21.86 27.55 -29.15
CA THR A 261 -23.28 27.80 -28.85
C THR A 261 -23.57 27.20 -27.48
N LEU A 262 -24.07 28.06 -26.60
CA LEU A 262 -24.46 27.77 -25.23
C LEU A 262 -25.86 27.13 -25.22
N ILE A 263 -25.94 25.99 -24.54
CA ILE A 263 -27.02 25.45 -23.68
C ILE A 263 -28.42 26.09 -23.86
N CYS A 264 -29.39 25.24 -24.23
CA CYS A 264 -30.75 25.36 -23.73
C CYS A 264 -31.22 24.01 -23.19
N MET A 265 -31.85 24.08 -22.02
CA MET A 265 -32.32 22.96 -21.20
C MET A 265 -33.59 22.31 -21.78
N TYR A 266 -33.92 21.15 -21.21
CA TYR A 266 -35.22 20.49 -21.09
C TYR A 266 -35.47 19.19 -21.88
N GLN A 267 -36.02 18.22 -21.12
CA GLN A 267 -36.60 16.91 -21.48
C GLN A 267 -35.61 15.80 -21.90
N ASN A 268 -35.59 14.57 -21.35
CA ASN A 268 -36.57 13.82 -20.57
C ASN A 268 -35.89 12.82 -19.62
N ILE A 269 -36.48 12.74 -18.43
CA ILE A 269 -36.56 11.57 -17.55
C ILE A 269 -37.10 10.39 -18.39
N SER A 270 -36.26 9.47 -18.85
CA SER A 270 -36.69 8.13 -19.33
C SER A 270 -35.53 7.14 -19.62
N VAL A 271 -34.48 7.10 -18.80
CA VAL A 271 -33.47 6.00 -18.87
C VAL A 271 -33.08 5.50 -17.47
N PHE A 272 -34.02 5.53 -16.52
CA PHE A 272 -33.83 4.97 -15.17
C PHE A 272 -34.71 3.74 -14.88
N ILE A 273 -35.34 3.14 -15.90
CA ILE A 273 -36.17 1.92 -15.77
C ILE A 273 -35.68 0.81 -16.72
N SER A 274 -34.38 0.75 -17.04
CA SER A 274 -33.83 -0.38 -17.84
C SER A 274 -32.47 -0.90 -17.39
N ILE A 275 -31.96 -0.47 -16.23
CA ILE A 275 -30.79 -1.07 -15.56
C ILE A 275 -31.19 -1.53 -14.15
N PHE A 276 -32.40 -2.09 -14.03
CA PHE A 276 -32.85 -2.80 -12.83
C PHE A 276 -33.44 -4.19 -13.15
N ILE A 277 -33.35 -4.65 -14.40
CA ILE A 277 -33.84 -5.97 -14.85
C ILE A 277 -32.71 -6.84 -15.44
N LEU A 278 -31.45 -6.40 -15.39
CA LEU A 278 -30.29 -7.15 -15.92
C LEU A 278 -29.30 -7.64 -14.85
N LEU A 279 -29.60 -7.48 -13.55
CA LEU A 279 -28.74 -7.98 -12.46
C LEU A 279 -29.31 -9.18 -11.68
N GLU A 280 -30.49 -9.73 -12.03
CA GLU A 280 -31.07 -10.91 -11.36
C GLU A 280 -31.00 -12.23 -12.16
N THR A 281 -30.34 -12.29 -13.33
CA THR A 281 -30.25 -13.53 -14.13
C THR A 281 -28.84 -14.12 -14.29
N LYS A 282 -27.90 -13.80 -13.39
CA LYS A 282 -26.62 -14.55 -13.29
C LYS A 282 -26.28 -14.99 -11.86
N LEU A 283 -27.29 -15.44 -11.12
CA LEU A 283 -27.10 -16.24 -9.91
C LEU A 283 -28.01 -17.47 -9.96
N SER A 284 -27.79 -18.35 -10.93
CA SER A 284 -28.24 -19.74 -10.99
C SER A 284 -27.58 -20.42 -12.19
N ILE A 285 -27.21 -21.71 -12.04
CA ILE A 285 -26.53 -22.62 -13.00
C ILE A 285 -24.99 -22.48 -12.91
N VAL A 286 -24.20 -23.39 -12.31
CA VAL A 286 -24.25 -24.86 -12.26
C VAL A 286 -23.73 -25.39 -10.91
N PHE A 287 -24.58 -26.12 -10.18
CA PHE A 287 -24.17 -27.31 -9.43
C PHE A 287 -24.17 -28.46 -10.43
N TYR A 288 -23.01 -29.10 -10.63
CA TYR A 288 -22.71 -30.50 -10.91
C TYR A 288 -21.23 -30.62 -11.25
#